data_AF-A0A963X4C7-F1
#
_entry.id   AF-A0A963X4C7-F1
#
_cell.length_a   1.000
_cell.length_b   1.000
_cell.length_c   1.000
_cell.angle_alpha   90.00
_cell.angle_beta   90.00
_cell.angle_gamma   90.00
#
_symmetry.space_group_name_H-M   'P 1'
#
loop_
_entity.id
_entity.type
_entity.pdbx_description
1 polymer ?
#
loop_
_entity_poly.entity_id
_entity_poly.type
_entity_poly.pdbx_seq_one_letter_code
_entity_poly.pdbx_strand_id
1 'polypeptide(L)'
;MLLTAFSAIILIIWMVLAGTRLPPFSPPPRLGVEAAPARRPGVVAVTPARNEEETIGAAIAAHAASDYPGAFSVVLVDDHSSDETVARARAAGGERLTICAAPPLPAGWSGKL
;
A
#
# COMPACT_ATOMS: atom_id res chain seq x y z
N MET A 1 32.98 3.04 29.31
CA MET A 1 32.22 4.15 29.92
C MET A 1 31.41 4.94 28.88
N LEU A 2 32.00 5.34 27.75
CA LEU A 2 31.27 6.10 26.70
C LEU A 2 30.18 5.27 25.99
N LEU A 3 30.51 4.06 25.50
CA LEU A 3 29.54 3.14 24.87
C LEU A 3 28.41 2.73 25.81
N THR A 4 28.73 2.49 27.09
CA THR A 4 27.74 2.13 28.11
C THR A 4 26.76 3.27 28.38
N ALA A 5 27.24 4.52 28.41
CA ALA A 5 26.39 5.69 28.55
C ALA A 5 25.49 5.87 27.31
N PHE A 6 26.03 5.67 26.10
CA PHE A 6 25.27 5.76 24.85
C PHE A 6 24.15 4.71 24.77
N SER A 7 24.44 3.45 25.08
CA SER A 7 23.43 2.39 25.11
C SER A 7 22.35 2.64 26.18
N ALA A 8 22.74 3.19 27.34
CA ALA A 8 21.78 3.56 28.38
C ALA A 8 20.84 4.69 27.93
N ILE A 9 21.36 5.70 27.22
CA ILE A 9 20.54 6.78 26.66
C ILE A 9 19.55 6.22 25.62
N ILE A 10 19.99 5.35 24.71
CA ILE A 10 19.12 4.70 23.73
C ILE A 10 18.01 3.89 24.42
N LEU A 11 18.38 3.10 25.43
CA LEU A 11 17.41 2.31 26.21
C LEU A 11 16.39 3.22 26.90
N ILE A 12 16.83 4.32 27.51
CA ILE A 12 15.94 5.30 28.16
C ILE A 12 14.98 5.91 27.13
N ILE A 13 15.47 6.30 25.94
CA ILE A 13 14.61 6.81 24.86
C ILE A 13 13.54 5.78 24.49
N TRP A 14 13.92 4.51 24.29
CA TRP A 14 12.96 3.45 23.98
C TRP A 14 11.97 3.19 25.12
N MET A 15 12.41 3.20 26.38
CA MET A 15 11.52 3.07 27.54
C MET A 15 10.53 4.23 27.63
N VAL A 16 10.98 5.46 27.34
CA VAL A 16 10.11 6.64 27.30
C VAL A 16 9.10 6.51 26.17
N LEU A 17 9.52 6.14 24.95
CA LEU A 17 8.62 5.98 23.79
C LEU A 17 7.64 4.80 23.94
N ALA A 18 8.05 3.72 24.59
CA ALA A 18 7.19 2.58 24.88
C ALA A 18 6.21 2.87 26.01
N GLY A 19 6.64 3.67 27.00
CA GLY A 19 5.83 4.08 28.15
C GLY A 19 4.85 5.22 27.82
N THR A 20 5.18 6.10 26.87
CA THR A 20 4.25 7.08 26.33
C THR A 20 3.37 6.39 25.30
N ARG A 21 2.08 6.22 25.63
CA ARG A 21 1.10 5.90 24.60
C ARG A 21 1.09 7.07 23.63
N LEU A 22 1.66 6.89 22.43
CA LEU A 22 1.33 7.75 21.31
C LEU A 22 -0.20 7.83 21.26
N PRO A 23 -0.80 9.01 21.06
CA PRO A 23 -2.24 9.11 20.93
C PRO A 23 -2.67 8.07 19.87
N PRO A 24 -3.73 7.30 20.13
CA PRO A 24 -4.19 6.33 19.15
C PRO A 24 -4.36 7.06 17.83
N PHE A 25 -3.96 6.42 16.73
CA PHE A 25 -4.28 6.91 15.41
C PHE A 25 -5.80 7.08 15.35
N SER A 26 -6.27 8.32 15.45
CA SER A 26 -7.69 8.61 15.32
C SER A 26 -8.07 8.21 13.90
N PRO A 27 -9.03 7.29 13.73
CA PRO A 27 -9.53 7.03 12.39
C PRO A 27 -9.98 8.37 11.80
N PRO A 28 -9.72 8.63 10.50
CA PRO A 28 -10.20 9.85 9.87
C PRO A 28 -11.72 9.97 10.13
N PRO A 29 -12.25 11.21 10.22
CA PRO A 29 -13.68 11.41 10.41
C PRO A 29 -14.43 10.54 9.40
N ARG A 30 -15.39 9.75 9.88
CA ARG A 30 -16.24 8.96 9.00
C ARG A 30 -16.94 9.96 8.09
N LEU A 31 -16.60 9.92 6.79
CA LEU A 31 -17.37 10.66 5.80
C LEU A 31 -18.82 10.22 5.96
N GLY A 32 -19.73 11.19 6.01
CA GLY A 32 -21.15 10.89 6.12
C GLY A 32 -21.56 9.93 5.00
N VAL A 33 -22.39 8.95 5.32
CA VAL A 33 -22.96 8.06 4.30
C VAL A 33 -24.00 8.89 3.56
N GLU A 34 -23.57 9.58 2.51
CA GLU A 34 -24.47 10.21 1.57
C GLU A 34 -25.22 9.11 0.80
N ALA A 35 -26.47 9.40 0.40
CA ALA A 35 -27.23 8.45 -0.40
C ALA A 35 -26.43 8.07 -1.65
N ALA A 36 -26.35 6.76 -1.91
CA ALA A 36 -25.65 6.28 -3.10
C ALA A 36 -26.22 6.97 -4.36
N PRO A 37 -25.37 7.51 -5.24
CA PRO A 37 -25.86 8.11 -6.48
C PRO A 37 -26.62 7.06 -7.29
N ALA A 38 -27.69 7.50 -7.96
CA ALA A 38 -28.54 6.62 -8.78
C ALA A 38 -27.75 5.83 -9.84
N ARG A 39 -26.63 6.38 -10.30
CA ARG A 39 -25.65 5.69 -11.15
C ARG A 39 -24.31 5.62 -10.43
N ARG A 40 -23.75 4.41 -10.36
CA ARG A 40 -22.40 4.17 -9.84
C ARG A 40 -21.35 4.53 -10.89
N PRO A 41 -20.32 5.33 -10.55
CA PRO A 41 -19.24 5.62 -11.48
C PRO A 41 -18.43 4.36 -11.80
N GLY A 42 -17.64 4.39 -12.88
CA GLY A 42 -16.59 3.39 -13.05
C GLY A 42 -15.48 3.64 -12.04
N VAL A 43 -14.91 2.59 -11.47
CA VAL A 43 -13.81 2.64 -10.50
C VAL A 43 -12.63 1.84 -11.03
N VAL A 44 -11.44 2.43 -10.94
CA VAL A 44 -10.18 1.75 -11.23
C VAL A 44 -9.32 1.76 -9.97
N ALA A 45 -8.99 0.58 -9.45
CA ALA A 45 -8.02 0.45 -8.36
C ALA A 45 -6.61 0.45 -8.96
N VAL A 46 -5.79 1.44 -8.60
CA VAL A 46 -4.39 1.52 -9.02
C VAL A 46 -3.50 1.03 -7.89
N THR A 47 -2.80 -0.07 -8.11
CA THR A 47 -1.96 -0.75 -7.11
C THR A 47 -0.49 -0.65 -7.51
N PRO A 48 0.30 0.28 -6.93
CA PRO A 48 1.75 0.24 -7.11
C PRO A 48 2.33 -0.97 -6.37
N ALA A 49 3.31 -1.64 -6.96
CA ALA A 49 3.96 -2.80 -6.37
C ALA A 49 5.47 -2.80 -6.67
N ARG A 50 6.29 -3.06 -5.65
CA ARG A 50 7.73 -3.28 -5.78
C ARG A 50 8.17 -4.33 -4.78
N ASN A 51 8.58 -5.48 -5.28
CA ASN A 51 9.04 -6.60 -4.46
C ASN A 51 8.03 -7.03 -3.37
N GLU A 52 6.79 -7.24 -3.79
CA GLU A 52 5.63 -7.58 -2.96
C GLU A 52 5.17 -9.04 -3.22
N GLU A 53 6.07 -9.93 -3.62
CA GLU A 53 5.69 -11.30 -4.03
C GLU A 53 4.89 -12.08 -2.95
N GLU A 54 5.12 -11.79 -1.67
CA GLU A 54 4.43 -12.44 -0.56
C GLU A 54 2.96 -12.01 -0.44
N THR A 55 2.63 -10.77 -0.82
CA THR A 55 1.35 -10.12 -0.51
C THR A 55 0.50 -9.84 -1.76
N ILE A 56 1.13 -9.62 -2.91
CA ILE A 56 0.47 -9.05 -4.08
C ILE A 56 -0.62 -9.96 -4.66
N GLY A 57 -0.41 -11.28 -4.62
CA GLY A 57 -1.40 -12.24 -5.12
C GLY A 57 -2.72 -12.15 -4.35
N ALA A 58 -2.65 -12.06 -3.01
CA ALA A 58 -3.83 -11.93 -2.16
C ALA A 58 -4.53 -10.58 -2.37
N ALA A 59 -3.77 -9.49 -2.48
CA ALA A 59 -4.31 -8.15 -2.71
C ALA A 59 -5.06 -8.06 -4.06
N ILE A 60 -4.45 -8.57 -5.13
CA ILE A 60 -5.04 -8.57 -6.47
C ILE A 60 -6.27 -9.48 -6.53
N ALA A 61 -6.23 -10.66 -5.91
CA ALA A 61 -7.40 -11.53 -5.82
C ALA A 61 -8.57 -10.84 -5.09
N ALA A 62 -8.29 -10.14 -3.98
CA ALA A 62 -9.30 -9.39 -3.23
C ALA A 62 -9.91 -8.25 -4.08
N HIS A 63 -9.09 -7.53 -4.84
CA HIS A 63 -9.61 -6.52 -5.78
C HIS A 63 -10.45 -7.16 -6.90
N ALA A 64 -9.97 -8.23 -7.53
CA ALA A 64 -10.70 -8.92 -8.58
C ALA A 64 -12.07 -9.45 -8.10
N ALA A 65 -12.15 -9.88 -6.85
CA ALA A 65 -13.37 -10.35 -6.19
C ALA A 65 -14.30 -9.22 -5.68
N SER A 66 -13.98 -7.95 -5.91
CA SER A 66 -14.82 -6.83 -5.48
C SER A 66 -16.24 -6.95 -6.02
N ASP A 67 -17.20 -6.76 -5.11
CA ASP A 67 -18.65 -6.73 -5.34
C ASP A 67 -19.16 -5.32 -5.72
N TYR A 68 -18.25 -4.44 -6.16
CA TYR A 68 -18.62 -3.09 -6.56
C TYR A 68 -19.70 -3.14 -7.66
N PRO A 69 -20.87 -2.51 -7.45
CA PRO A 69 -22.01 -2.63 -8.36
C PRO A 69 -21.84 -1.90 -9.69
N GLY A 70 -20.82 -1.05 -9.84
CA GLY A 70 -20.46 -0.38 -11.10
C GLY A 70 -19.35 -1.11 -11.84
N ALA A 71 -18.87 -0.52 -12.93
CA ALA A 71 -17.69 -1.04 -13.62
C ALA A 71 -16.46 -0.94 -12.70
N PHE A 72 -15.73 -2.04 -12.55
CA PHE A 72 -14.54 -2.11 -11.70
C PHE A 72 -13.39 -2.79 -12.45
N SER A 73 -12.21 -2.19 -12.40
CA SER A 73 -10.98 -2.76 -12.96
C SER A 73 -9.79 -2.48 -12.05
N VAL A 74 -8.72 -3.25 -12.22
CA VAL A 74 -7.49 -3.14 -11.44
C VAL A 74 -6.34 -2.83 -12.39
N VAL A 75 -5.52 -1.84 -12.04
CA VAL A 75 -4.27 -1.53 -12.72
C VAL A 75 -3.14 -1.72 -11.72
N LEU A 76 -2.30 -2.73 -11.94
CA LEU A 76 -1.06 -2.88 -11.18
C LEU A 76 0.06 -2.12 -11.89
N VAL A 77 0.73 -1.24 -11.14
CA VAL A 77 1.91 -0.51 -11.59
C VAL A 77 3.13 -1.18 -10.99
N ASP A 78 3.88 -1.92 -11.79
CA ASP A 78 5.14 -2.55 -11.38
C ASP A 78 6.25 -1.49 -11.30
N ASP A 79 6.68 -1.16 -10.09
CA ASP A 79 7.80 -0.24 -9.82
C ASP A 79 9.12 -1.02 -9.75
N HIS A 80 9.50 -1.60 -10.89
CA HIS A 80 10.79 -2.23 -11.10
C HIS A 80 11.05 -3.41 -10.14
N SER A 81 10.05 -4.29 -9.97
CA SER A 81 10.22 -5.49 -9.15
C SER A 81 11.31 -6.40 -9.72
N SER A 82 12.07 -7.02 -8.82
CA SER A 82 13.12 -8.00 -9.14
C SER A 82 12.78 -9.42 -8.70
N ASP A 83 11.57 -9.63 -8.17
CA ASP A 83 11.05 -10.88 -7.63
C ASP A 83 9.79 -11.35 -8.38
N GLU A 84 9.05 -12.33 -7.84
CA GLU A 84 7.88 -12.91 -8.49
C GLU A 84 6.60 -12.04 -8.39
N THR A 85 6.71 -10.75 -8.02
CA THR A 85 5.57 -9.84 -7.84
C THR A 85 4.62 -9.85 -9.04
N VAL A 86 5.15 -9.62 -10.25
CA VAL A 86 4.33 -9.54 -11.47
C VAL A 86 3.71 -10.88 -11.83
N ALA A 87 4.47 -11.98 -11.68
CA ALA A 87 3.98 -13.32 -11.97
C ALA A 87 2.80 -13.70 -11.06
N ARG A 88 2.92 -13.42 -9.76
CA ARG A 88 1.87 -13.68 -8.77
C ARG A 88 0.65 -12.80 -8.95
N ALA A 89 0.85 -11.52 -9.31
CA ALA A 89 -0.26 -10.63 -9.66
C ALA A 89 -1.05 -11.15 -10.87
N ARG A 90 -0.36 -11.55 -11.95
CA ARG A 90 -1.00 -12.12 -13.15
C ARG A 90 -1.83 -13.35 -12.83
N ALA A 91 -1.29 -14.26 -12.02
CA ALA A 91 -1.99 -15.47 -11.61
C ALA A 91 -3.29 -15.18 -10.84
N ALA A 92 -3.36 -14.06 -10.11
CA ALA A 92 -4.51 -13.69 -9.28
C ALA A 92 -5.55 -12.78 -9.96
N GLY A 93 -5.17 -11.99 -10.97
CA GLY A 93 -5.97 -10.85 -11.44
C GLY A 93 -7.05 -11.13 -12.50
N GLY A 94 -6.93 -12.24 -13.24
CA GLY A 94 -7.87 -12.61 -14.31
C GLY A 94 -8.12 -11.48 -15.32
N GLU A 95 -9.34 -11.38 -15.85
CA GLU A 95 -9.71 -10.41 -16.89
C GLU A 95 -9.81 -8.96 -16.40
N ARG A 96 -9.94 -8.75 -15.08
CA ARG A 96 -10.09 -7.41 -14.49
C ARG A 96 -8.75 -6.69 -14.29
N LEU A 97 -7.63 -7.38 -14.45
CA LEU A 97 -6.29 -6.85 -14.19
C LEU A 97 -5.60 -6.37 -15.48
N THR A 98 -5.11 -5.15 -15.44
CA THR A 98 -4.10 -4.63 -16.37
C THR A 98 -2.80 -4.39 -15.60
N ILE A 99 -1.66 -4.74 -16.18
CA ILE A 99 -0.34 -4.49 -15.59
C ILE A 99 0.44 -3.53 -16.49
N CYS A 100 1.02 -2.49 -15.91
CA CYS A 100 1.97 -1.60 -16.58
C CYS A 100 3.24 -1.42 -15.74
N ALA A 101 4.37 -1.20 -16.40
CA ALA A 101 5.63 -0.88 -15.72
C ALA A 101 5.72 0.63 -15.44
N ALA A 102 6.28 1.00 -14.29
CA ALA A 102 6.59 2.39 -13.98
C ALA A 102 7.73 2.91 -14.89
N PRO A 103 7.69 4.20 -15.28
CA PRO A 103 8.83 4.81 -15.96
C PRO A 103 10.03 4.95 -15.01
N PRO A 104 11.26 5.03 -15.53
CA PRO A 104 12.44 5.27 -14.71
C PRO A 104 12.33 6.60 -13.97
N LEU A 105 12.90 6.65 -12.76
CA LEU A 105 12.91 7.86 -11.94
C LEU A 105 13.76 8.96 -12.59
N PRO A 106 13.34 10.25 -12.51
CA PRO A 106 14.16 11.37 -12.94
C PRO A 106 15.52 11.41 -12.21
N ALA A 107 16.56 11.91 -12.88
CA ALA A 107 17.86 12.11 -12.25
C ALA A 107 17.76 13.04 -11.03
N GLY A 108 18.35 12.63 -9.91
CA GLY A 108 18.32 13.40 -8.65
C GLY A 108 17.01 13.29 -7.86
N TRP A 109 16.09 12.38 -8.22
CA TRP A 109 14.87 12.16 -7.47
C TRP A 109 15.15 11.62 -6.06
N SER A 110 14.72 12.38 -5.03
CA SER A 110 14.93 12.03 -3.62
C SER A 110 13.78 11.23 -2.99
N GLY A 111 12.71 10.95 -3.74
CA GLY A 111 11.50 10.32 -3.19
C GLY A 111 10.56 11.31 -2.50
N LYS A 112 9.63 10.78 -1.69
CA LYS A 112 8.81 11.59 -0.78
C LYS A 112 9.68 11.99 0.41
N LEU A 113 9.86 13.29 0.61
CA LEU A 113 10.53 13.89 1.77
C LEU A 113 9.51 14.25 2.85
#